data_AF-A0A0M6WS82-F1
#
_entry.id   AF-A0A0M6WS82-F1
#
_cell.length_a   1.000
_cell.length_b   1.000
_cell.length_c   1.000
_cell.angle_alpha   90.00
_cell.angle_beta   90.00
_cell.angle_gamma   90.00
#
_symmetry.space_group_name_H-M   'P 1'
#
loop_
_entity.id
_entity.type
_entity.pdbx_description
1 polymer ?
#
loop_
_entity_poly.entity_id
_entity_poly.type
_entity_poly.pdbx_seq_one_letter_code
_entity_poly.pdbx_strand_id
1 'polypeptide(L)'
;MIPICLILFILFIAVITFAIKMADSAQAKVTEEFWEKERKANSTLRGDTTDLCYITIPEKFFPLNNDKINDLRDKTLVNLTGMTNTDLKLKYGILNFKKLSEYDDNFTKFVSMLESLQADAASAGN
;
A
#
# COMPACT_ATOMS: atom_id res chain seq x y z
N MET A 1 47.31 19.26 -33.57
CA MET A 1 46.66 18.13 -32.85
C MET A 1 45.88 18.60 -31.62
N ILE A 2 46.47 19.43 -30.74
CA ILE A 2 45.82 20.00 -29.54
C ILE A 2 44.44 20.66 -29.78
N PRO A 3 44.21 21.51 -30.81
CA PRO A 3 42.92 22.17 -30.99
C PRO A 3 41.78 21.22 -31.40
N ILE A 4 42.10 20.13 -32.12
CA ILE A 4 41.11 19.14 -32.53
C ILE A 4 40.66 18.31 -31.33
N CYS A 5 41.57 17.95 -30.42
CA CYS A 5 41.24 17.24 -29.19
C CYS A 5 40.29 18.03 -28.29
N LEU A 6 40.48 19.36 -28.19
CA LEU A 6 39.60 20.24 -27.41
C LEU A 6 38.19 20.31 -27.99
N ILE A 7 38.06 20.39 -29.33
CA ILE A 7 36.76 20.40 -30.01
C ILE A 7 36.02 19.08 -29.75
N LEU A 8 36.69 17.93 -29.86
CA LEU A 8 36.10 16.62 -29.58
C LEU A 8 35.68 16.48 -28.11
N PHE A 9 36.50 16.99 -27.18
CA PHE A 9 36.18 16.98 -25.75
C PHE A 9 34.93 17.82 -25.42
N ILE A 10 34.80 19.00 -26.03
CA ILE A 10 33.61 19.85 -25.87
C ILE A 10 32.36 19.18 -26.43
N LEU A 11 32.46 18.56 -27.62
CA LEU A 11 31.35 17.80 -28.20
C LEU A 11 30.94 16.61 -27.31
N PHE A 12 31.90 15.92 -26.73
CA PHE A 12 31.65 14.82 -25.80
C PHE A 12 30.91 15.29 -24.54
N ILE A 13 31.35 16.40 -23.94
CA ILE A 13 30.66 17.01 -22.78
C ILE A 13 29.24 17.42 -23.14
N ALA A 14 29.02 18.01 -24.32
CA ALA A 14 27.70 18.41 -24.78
C ALA A 14 26.75 17.21 -24.92
N VAL A 15 27.23 16.10 -25.46
CA VAL A 15 26.45 14.84 -25.59
C VAL A 15 26.10 14.26 -24.22
N ILE A 16 27.06 14.20 -23.29
CA ILE A 16 26.80 13.72 -21.92
C ILE A 16 25.75 14.58 -21.22
N THR A 17 25.91 15.91 -21.29
CA THR A 17 24.97 16.84 -20.64
C THR A 17 23.57 16.72 -21.22
N PHE A 18 23.45 16.55 -22.54
CA PHE A 18 22.17 16.31 -23.20
C PHE A 18 21.52 15.00 -22.73
N ALA A 19 22.31 13.92 -22.64
CA ALA A 19 21.81 12.63 -22.17
C ALA A 19 21.33 12.69 -20.71
N ILE A 20 22.08 13.35 -19.82
CA ILE A 20 21.68 13.56 -18.42
C ILE A 20 20.37 14.35 -18.37
N LYS A 21 20.28 15.47 -19.09
CA LYS A 21 19.07 16.31 -19.09
C LYS A 21 17.84 15.58 -19.62
N MET A 22 18.01 14.68 -20.59
CA MET A 22 16.93 13.84 -21.10
C MET A 22 16.48 12.79 -20.06
N ALA A 23 17.44 12.15 -19.38
CA ALA A 23 17.16 11.20 -18.30
C ALA A 23 16.47 11.87 -17.09
N ASP A 24 16.93 13.07 -16.72
CA ASP A 24 16.34 13.88 -15.64
C ASP A 24 14.90 14.27 -15.98
N SER A 25 14.63 14.65 -17.24
CA SER A 25 13.28 15.01 -17.68
C SER A 25 12.31 13.83 -17.63
N ALA A 26 12.78 12.62 -17.93
CA ALA A 26 11.97 11.41 -17.82
C ALA A 26 11.63 11.08 -16.35
N GLN A 27 12.61 11.20 -15.45
CA GLN A 27 12.41 10.99 -14.02
C GLN A 27 11.54 12.09 -13.39
N ALA A 28 11.68 13.33 -13.85
CA ALA A 28 10.89 14.46 -13.39
C ALA A 28 9.39 14.23 -13.64
N LYS A 29 9.02 13.72 -14.82
CA LYS A 29 7.62 13.41 -15.16
C LYS A 29 7.00 12.35 -14.25
N VAL A 30 7.69 11.23 -14.05
CA VAL A 30 7.21 10.15 -13.16
C VAL A 30 7.06 10.67 -11.73
N THR A 31 8.01 11.48 -11.27
CA THR A 31 7.97 12.08 -9.93
C THR A 31 6.83 13.08 -9.81
N GLU A 32 6.61 13.91 -10.82
CA GLU A 32 5.52 14.88 -10.87
C GLU A 32 4.15 14.19 -10.85
N GLU A 33 3.95 13.15 -11.67
CA GLU A 33 2.71 12.35 -11.68
C GLU A 33 2.45 11.72 -10.32
N PHE A 34 3.47 11.18 -9.67
CA PHE A 34 3.36 10.63 -8.31
C PHE A 34 2.92 11.72 -7.31
N TRP A 35 3.57 12.89 -7.33
CA TRP A 35 3.23 13.98 -6.43
C TRP A 35 1.85 14.57 -6.72
N GLU A 36 1.44 14.63 -7.98
CA GLU A 36 0.10 15.08 -8.35
C GLU A 36 -0.97 14.12 -7.83
N LYS A 37 -0.75 12.81 -8.01
CA LYS A 37 -1.62 11.77 -7.45
C LYS A 37 -1.72 11.88 -5.93
N GLU A 38 -0.59 12.05 -5.24
CA GLU A 38 -0.56 12.20 -3.77
C GLU A 38 -1.21 13.51 -3.30
N ARG A 39 -1.03 14.63 -4.01
CA ARG A 39 -1.73 15.90 -3.72
C ARG A 39 -3.23 15.74 -3.84
N LYS A 40 -3.69 15.10 -4.92
CA LYS A 40 -5.12 14.83 -5.14
C LYS A 40 -5.68 13.91 -4.05
N ALA A 41 -4.93 12.88 -3.67
CA ALA A 41 -5.27 11.99 -2.57
C ALA A 41 -5.45 12.76 -1.26
N ASN A 42 -4.49 13.64 -0.95
CA ASN A 42 -4.50 14.47 0.26
C ASN A 42 -5.53 15.61 0.22
N SER A 43 -6.15 15.88 -0.93
CA SER A 43 -7.28 16.83 -1.04
C SER A 43 -8.64 16.16 -0.86
N THR A 44 -8.71 14.82 -0.97
CA THR A 44 -9.97 14.08 -0.89
C THR A 44 -10.32 13.81 0.56
N LEU A 45 -11.28 14.56 1.11
CA LEU A 45 -11.64 14.49 2.53
C LEU A 45 -12.51 13.27 2.86
N ARG A 46 -13.60 13.07 2.10
CA ARG A 46 -14.57 11.98 2.29
C ARG A 46 -14.69 11.17 1.00
N GLY A 47 -14.79 9.86 1.14
CA GLY A 47 -15.14 8.93 0.08
C GLY A 47 -16.14 7.90 0.59
N ASP A 48 -16.87 7.29 -0.34
CA ASP A 48 -17.83 6.23 -0.02
C ASP A 48 -17.08 4.93 0.31
N THR A 49 -17.48 4.27 1.39
CA THR A 49 -16.88 3.00 1.85
C THR A 49 -17.81 1.80 1.65
N THR A 50 -19.00 2.02 1.09
CA THR A 50 -20.05 1.00 0.97
C THR A 50 -19.66 -0.14 0.02
N ASP A 51 -18.72 0.10 -0.90
CA ASP A 51 -18.19 -0.88 -1.84
C ASP A 51 -17.06 -1.75 -1.27
N LEU A 52 -16.66 -1.53 0.00
CA LEU A 52 -15.68 -2.39 0.67
C LEU A 52 -16.24 -3.79 0.89
N CYS A 53 -15.37 -4.79 0.69
CA CYS A 53 -15.69 -6.17 1.00
C CYS A 53 -15.57 -6.39 2.52
N TYR A 54 -16.67 -6.17 3.22
CA TYR A 54 -16.76 -6.42 4.65
C TYR A 54 -16.79 -7.91 4.94
N ILE A 55 -15.86 -8.36 5.78
CA ILE A 55 -15.78 -9.75 6.20
C ILE A 55 -16.49 -9.87 7.55
N THR A 56 -17.50 -10.73 7.62
CA THR A 56 -18.18 -11.11 8.86
C THR A 56 -17.74 -12.51 9.26
N ILE A 57 -17.22 -12.66 10.47
CA ILE A 57 -16.85 -13.97 11.02
C ILE A 57 -18.13 -14.72 11.39
N PRO A 58 -18.42 -15.89 10.78
CA PRO A 58 -19.62 -16.65 11.09
C PRO A 58 -19.62 -17.17 12.52
N GLU A 59 -20.78 -17.18 13.19
CA GLU A 59 -20.84 -17.50 14.63
C GLU A 59 -20.32 -18.90 14.99
N LYS A 60 -20.39 -19.84 14.04
CA LYS A 60 -19.89 -21.21 14.15
C LYS A 60 -18.37 -21.33 14.37
N PHE A 61 -17.60 -20.26 14.17
CA PHE A 61 -16.16 -20.25 14.44
C PHE A 61 -15.81 -19.90 15.90
N PHE A 62 -16.77 -19.35 16.67
CA PHE A 62 -16.57 -18.96 18.07
C PHE A 62 -16.68 -20.07 19.15
N PRO A 63 -17.06 -21.35 18.91
CA PRO A 63 -16.95 -22.36 19.96
C PRO A 63 -15.49 -22.73 20.29
N LEU A 64 -14.52 -22.13 19.59
CA LEU A 64 -13.13 -22.09 20.00
C LEU A 64 -13.00 -21.05 21.14
N ASN A 65 -13.09 -21.48 22.40
CA ASN A 65 -12.80 -20.67 23.60
C ASN A 65 -11.33 -20.19 23.58
N ASN A 66 -11.04 -19.20 22.74
CA ASN A 66 -9.74 -18.60 22.57
C ASN A 66 -9.91 -17.08 22.76
N ASP A 67 -9.21 -16.51 23.74
CA ASP A 67 -9.34 -15.08 24.06
C ASP A 67 -9.08 -14.19 22.82
N LYS A 68 -8.23 -14.66 21.89
CA LYS A 68 -7.92 -13.95 20.64
C LYS A 68 -9.11 -13.85 19.67
N ILE A 69 -10.01 -14.83 19.64
CA ILE A 69 -11.17 -14.80 18.74
C ILE A 69 -12.27 -13.88 19.28
N ASN A 70 -12.41 -13.84 20.60
CA ASN A 70 -13.34 -12.94 21.29
C ASN A 70 -12.97 -11.47 21.04
N ASP A 71 -11.68 -11.14 21.03
CA ASP A 71 -11.19 -9.80 20.72
C ASP A 71 -11.52 -9.31 19.30
N LEU A 72 -11.83 -10.23 18.37
CA LEU A 72 -12.16 -9.93 16.97
C LEU A 72 -13.65 -10.05 16.66
N ARG A 73 -14.46 -10.58 17.58
CA ARG A 73 -15.88 -10.90 17.36
C ARG A 73 -16.70 -9.70 16.88
N ASP A 74 -16.54 -8.56 17.54
CA ASP A 74 -17.32 -7.35 17.28
C ASP A 74 -16.58 -6.33 16.39
N LYS A 75 -15.44 -6.74 15.82
CA LYS A 75 -14.59 -5.86 15.02
C LYS A 75 -14.89 -6.04 13.54
N THR A 76 -14.92 -4.93 12.81
CA THR A 76 -15.03 -4.96 11.36
C THR A 76 -13.68 -5.34 10.76
N LEU A 77 -13.71 -6.28 9.82
CA LEU A 77 -12.54 -6.74 9.08
C LEU A 77 -12.73 -6.40 7.60
N VAL A 78 -11.71 -5.81 7.01
CA VAL A 78 -11.66 -5.51 5.58
C VAL A 78 -10.25 -5.81 5.11
N ASN A 79 -10.13 -6.58 4.03
CA ASN A 79 -8.84 -6.83 3.40
C ASN A 79 -8.51 -5.68 2.44
N LEU A 80 -7.47 -4.90 2.75
CA LEU A 80 -6.99 -3.80 1.89
C LEU A 80 -5.71 -4.16 1.11
N THR A 81 -5.32 -5.44 1.13
CA THR A 81 -4.13 -5.92 0.41
C THR A 81 -4.17 -5.53 -1.06
N GLY A 82 -3.08 -4.96 -1.56
CA GLY A 82 -2.94 -4.53 -2.95
C GLY A 82 -3.41 -3.09 -3.21
N MET A 83 -3.95 -2.37 -2.22
CA MET A 83 -4.21 -0.93 -2.32
C MET A 83 -3.08 -0.14 -1.66
N THR A 84 -2.58 0.90 -2.33
CA THR A 84 -1.63 1.83 -1.70
C THR A 84 -2.35 2.84 -0.81
N ASN A 85 -1.63 3.46 0.14
CA ASN A 85 -2.16 4.54 0.95
C ASN A 85 -2.74 5.69 0.10
N THR A 86 -2.09 6.00 -1.02
CA THR A 86 -2.57 7.01 -1.98
C THR A 86 -3.89 6.58 -2.61
N ASP A 87 -4.04 5.30 -3.00
CA ASP A 87 -5.29 4.78 -3.58
C ASP A 87 -6.43 4.81 -2.56
N LEU A 88 -6.15 4.43 -1.30
CA LEU A 88 -7.12 4.46 -0.21
C LEU A 88 -7.61 5.89 0.07
N LYS A 89 -6.69 6.86 0.15
CA LYS A 89 -7.02 8.27 0.32
C LYS A 89 -7.81 8.82 -0.86
N LEU A 90 -7.46 8.46 -2.09
CA LEU A 90 -8.19 8.89 -3.30
C LEU A 90 -9.62 8.35 -3.35
N LYS A 91 -9.81 7.08 -2.99
CA LYS A 91 -11.09 6.40 -3.15
C LYS A 91 -12.01 6.62 -1.96
N TYR A 92 -11.47 6.48 -0.75
CA TYR A 92 -12.24 6.49 0.50
C TYR A 92 -12.08 7.77 1.30
N GLY A 93 -11.16 8.65 0.91
CA GLY A 93 -10.89 9.91 1.61
C GLY A 93 -10.05 9.74 2.87
N ILE A 94 -9.37 10.82 3.24
CA ILE A 94 -8.45 10.85 4.39
C ILE A 94 -9.17 10.65 5.72
N LEU A 95 -10.41 11.13 5.85
CA LEU A 95 -11.14 11.01 7.11
C LEU A 95 -11.47 9.55 7.47
N ASN A 96 -11.56 8.68 6.47
CA ASN A 96 -11.77 7.25 6.68
C ASN A 96 -10.45 6.49 6.92
N PHE A 97 -9.29 7.11 6.70
CA PHE A 97 -8.00 6.43 6.66
C PHE A 97 -7.66 5.71 7.97
N LYS A 98 -7.90 6.36 9.12
CA LYS A 98 -7.70 5.75 10.43
C LYS A 98 -8.55 4.49 10.61
N LYS A 99 -9.84 4.59 10.27
CA LYS A 99 -10.81 3.49 10.39
C LYS A 99 -10.47 2.34 9.45
N LEU A 100 -10.04 2.64 8.22
CA LEU A 100 -9.59 1.64 7.26
C LEU A 100 -8.34 0.90 7.71
N SER A 101 -7.36 1.62 8.29
CA SER A 101 -6.19 1.01 8.89
C SER A 101 -6.57 0.06 10.04
N GLU A 102 -7.50 0.47 10.91
CA GLU A 102 -8.00 -0.39 11.99
C GLU A 102 -8.67 -1.66 11.44
N TYR A 103 -9.38 -1.56 10.32
CA TYR A 103 -10.05 -2.72 9.69
C TYR A 103 -9.08 -3.71 9.08
N ASP A 104 -8.01 -3.21 8.46
CA ASP A 104 -6.94 -4.03 7.88
C ASP A 104 -6.07 -4.68 8.97
N ASP A 105 -5.81 -3.96 10.07
CA ASP A 105 -5.15 -4.53 11.25
C ASP A 105 -5.96 -5.68 11.85
N ASN A 106 -7.29 -5.53 11.93
CA ASN A 106 -8.17 -6.60 12.40
C ASN A 106 -8.13 -7.80 11.46
N PHE A 107 -8.11 -7.58 10.15
CA PHE A 107 -7.98 -8.64 9.14
C PHE A 107 -6.65 -9.39 9.30
N THR A 108 -5.53 -8.67 9.48
CA THR A 108 -4.21 -9.28 9.69
C THR A 108 -4.18 -10.13 10.96
N LYS A 109 -4.74 -9.62 12.07
CA LYS A 109 -4.87 -10.39 13.33
C LYS A 109 -5.70 -11.65 13.14
N PHE A 110 -6.77 -11.57 12.37
CA PHE A 110 -7.60 -12.73 12.06
C PHE A 110 -6.83 -13.80 11.27
N VAL A 111 -6.07 -13.41 10.24
CA VAL A 111 -5.22 -14.33 9.47
C VAL A 111 -4.18 -14.99 10.38
N SER A 112 -3.44 -14.22 11.19
CA SER A 112 -2.45 -14.77 12.11
C SER A 112 -3.06 -15.71 13.16
N MET A 113 -4.29 -15.43 13.61
CA MET A 113 -5.02 -16.34 14.50
C MET A 113 -5.32 -17.67 13.80
N LEU A 114 -5.83 -17.64 12.57
CA LEU A 114 -6.11 -18.86 11.79
C LEU A 114 -4.85 -19.71 11.60
N GLU A 115 -3.72 -19.10 11.27
CA GLU A 115 -2.44 -19.78 11.14
C GLU A 115 -2.01 -20.46 12.45
N SER A 116 -2.16 -19.76 13.59
CA SER A 116 -1.82 -20.34 14.90
C SER A 116 -2.70 -21.54 15.26
N LEU A 117 -4.01 -21.46 15.00
CA LEU A 117 -4.94 -22.57 15.23
C LEU A 117 -4.62 -23.78 14.35
N GLN A 118 -4.22 -23.55 13.10
CA GLN A 118 -3.79 -24.62 12.19
C GLN A 118 -2.52 -25.31 12.68
N ALA A 119 -1.55 -24.55 13.19
CA ALA A 119 -0.32 -25.09 13.77
C ALA A 119 -0.60 -25.94 15.02
N ASP A 120 -1.46 -25.45 15.92
CA ASP A 120 -1.84 -26.18 17.13
C ASP A 120 -2.54 -27.50 16.79
N ALA A 121 -3.49 -27.47 15.86
CA ALA A 121 -4.20 -28.66 15.38
C ALA A 121 -3.27 -29.69 14.73
N ALA A 122 -2.25 -29.24 13.98
CA ALA A 122 -1.25 -30.11 13.39
C ALA A 122 -0.33 -30.75 14.45
N SER A 123 -0.03 -30.04 15.54
CA SER A 123 0.80 -30.56 16.64
C SER A 123 0.07 -31.57 17.54
N ALA A 124 -1.25 -31.41 17.72
CA ALA A 124 -2.08 -32.31 18.54
C ALA A 124 -2.41 -33.65 17.84
N GLY A 125 -2.17 -33.74 16.54
CA GLY A 125 -2.37 -34.95 15.73
C GLY A 125 -1.17 -35.91 15.68
N ASN A 126 -0.10 -35.65 16.43
CA ASN A 126 1.09 -36.50 16.56
C ASN A 126 1.19 -37.12 17.96
#